data_AF-A0A7K3MHJ4-F1
#
_entry.id   AF-A0A7K3MHJ4-F1
#
_cell.length_a   1.000
_cell.length_b   1.000
_cell.length_c   1.000
_cell.angle_alpha   90.00
_cell.angle_beta   90.00
_cell.angle_gamma   90.00
#
_symmetry.space_group_name_H-M   'P 1'
#
loop_
_entity.id
_entity.type
_entity.pdbx_description
1 polymer ?
#
loop_
_entity_poly.entity_id
_entity_poly.type
_entity_poly.pdbx_seq_one_letter_code
_entity_poly.pdbx_strand_id
1 'polypeptide(L)'
;MKKQKIEKIEPSEPSMQFVLNYSEGREQTSRVSKEEIRRAIENLDKYGDVWLSNCRTVITPYGNCSGISCMVVPDGNPQVAVYFAMTDGLTRYVSGGYRTDDIVRMFYNYFERLEIPEISDWEKGYYTPVSPDDEPYYLYVDNEEYKYITYEDVLAALENLEAGKCTLMLLKTPGCQNGYLEVRGTKDDYIVETGGIMKKEIGWCS
;
A
#
# COMPACT_ATOMS: atom_id res chain seq x y z
N MET A 1 30.77 -3.13 -45.90
CA MET A 1 30.66 -3.20 -44.43
C MET A 1 29.29 -2.68 -44.02
N LYS A 2 28.38 -3.53 -43.53
CA LYS A 2 27.07 -3.11 -43.01
C LYS A 2 27.24 -2.84 -41.51
N LYS A 3 26.96 -1.62 -41.06
CA LYS A 3 26.94 -1.26 -39.63
C LYS A 3 25.72 -1.96 -38.99
N GLN A 4 25.98 -2.87 -38.05
CA GLN A 4 24.94 -3.39 -37.16
C GLN A 4 24.41 -2.25 -36.30
N LYS A 5 23.10 -2.01 -36.39
CA LYS A 5 22.38 -1.10 -35.51
C LYS A 5 22.23 -1.81 -34.17
N ILE A 6 22.93 -1.33 -33.15
CA ILE A 6 22.76 -1.79 -31.78
C ILE A 6 21.41 -1.23 -31.33
N GLU A 7 20.39 -2.09 -31.23
CA GLU A 7 19.13 -1.73 -30.58
C GLU A 7 19.42 -1.53 -29.09
N LYS A 8 19.18 -0.30 -28.61
CA LYS A 8 19.10 -0.03 -27.18
C LYS A 8 17.89 -0.79 -26.65
N ILE A 9 18.15 -1.83 -25.88
CA ILE A 9 17.13 -2.46 -25.04
C ILE A 9 16.86 -1.46 -23.92
N GLU A 10 15.74 -0.73 -24.01
CA GLU A 10 15.25 0.05 -22.88
C GLU A 10 14.88 -0.93 -21.76
N PRO A 11 15.26 -0.66 -20.50
CA PRO A 11 14.84 -1.50 -19.39
C PRO A 11 13.31 -1.53 -19.36
N SER A 12 12.71 -2.71 -19.52
CA SER A 12 11.28 -2.87 -19.26
C SER A 12 11.01 -2.43 -17.83
N GLU A 13 10.01 -1.55 -17.63
CA GLU A 13 9.62 -1.18 -16.28
C GLU A 13 9.38 -2.44 -15.43
N PRO A 14 9.89 -2.48 -14.18
CA PRO A 14 9.68 -3.63 -13.33
C PRO A 14 8.18 -3.84 -13.14
N SER A 15 7.75 -5.10 -13.14
CA SER A 15 6.34 -5.47 -12.94
C SER A 15 5.76 -4.82 -11.68
N MET A 16 4.46 -4.52 -11.70
CA MET A 16 3.81 -3.94 -10.52
C MET A 16 3.96 -4.89 -9.33
N GLN A 17 4.41 -4.34 -8.20
CA GLN A 17 4.42 -5.03 -6.93
C GLN A 17 3.18 -4.63 -6.13
N PHE A 18 2.65 -5.60 -5.40
CA PHE A 18 1.47 -5.44 -4.58
C PHE A 18 1.73 -5.89 -3.15
N VAL A 19 0.96 -5.31 -2.23
CA VAL A 19 0.84 -5.77 -0.85
C VAL A 19 -0.62 -6.12 -0.63
N LEU A 20 -0.86 -7.36 -0.18
CA LEU A 20 -2.18 -7.80 0.27
C LEU A 20 -2.24 -7.64 1.79
N ASN A 21 -3.18 -6.82 2.27
CA ASN A 21 -3.45 -6.57 3.68
C ASN A 21 -4.80 -7.16 4.05
N TYR A 22 -4.96 -7.57 5.30
CA TYR A 22 -6.23 -8.01 5.87
C TYR A 22 -6.22 -7.81 7.39
N SER A 23 -7.37 -8.00 8.05
CA SER A 23 -7.49 -7.80 9.51
C SER A 23 -7.15 -6.36 9.93
N GLU A 24 -7.68 -5.36 9.24
CA GLU A 24 -7.41 -3.93 9.42
C GLU A 24 -5.92 -3.59 9.31
N GLY A 25 -5.19 -4.32 8.46
CA GLY A 25 -3.75 -4.16 8.27
C GLY A 25 -2.87 -4.82 9.33
N ARG A 26 -3.43 -5.65 10.22
CA ARG A 26 -2.63 -6.41 11.22
C ARG A 26 -1.88 -7.59 10.59
N GLU A 27 -2.35 -8.07 9.45
CA GLU A 27 -1.72 -9.15 8.71
C GLU A 27 -1.53 -8.71 7.25
N GLN A 28 -0.35 -8.99 6.69
CA GLN A 28 -0.05 -8.65 5.30
C GLN A 28 0.98 -9.58 4.65
N THR A 29 1.04 -9.54 3.32
CA THR A 29 2.05 -10.22 2.52
C THR A 29 2.37 -9.45 1.25
N SER A 30 3.67 -9.36 0.92
CA SER A 30 4.17 -8.85 -0.36
C SER A 30 4.30 -9.96 -1.42
N ARG A 31 4.13 -11.23 -1.04
CA ARG A 31 4.14 -12.38 -1.94
C ARG A 31 2.73 -12.66 -2.47
N VAL A 32 2.15 -11.67 -3.11
CA VAL A 32 0.76 -11.74 -3.59
C VAL A 32 0.65 -12.73 -4.76
N SER A 33 -0.33 -13.61 -4.67
CA SER A 33 -0.72 -14.55 -5.73
C SER A 33 -2.24 -14.57 -5.87
N LYS A 34 -2.75 -15.13 -6.97
CA LYS A 34 -4.20 -15.30 -7.17
C LYS A 34 -4.80 -16.21 -6.11
N GLU A 35 -4.11 -17.28 -5.76
CA GLU A 35 -4.49 -18.22 -4.71
C GLU A 35 -4.59 -17.49 -3.36
N GLU A 36 -3.65 -16.61 -3.06
CA GLU A 36 -3.64 -15.80 -1.85
C GLU A 36 -4.81 -14.80 -1.81
N ILE A 37 -5.03 -14.08 -2.90
CA ILE A 37 -6.16 -13.13 -3.06
C ILE A 37 -7.49 -13.85 -2.86
N ARG A 38 -7.70 -14.99 -3.55
CA ARG A 38 -8.91 -15.78 -3.44
C ARG A 38 -9.12 -16.25 -2.01
N ARG A 39 -8.08 -16.82 -1.38
CA ARG A 39 -8.15 -17.29 0.00
C ARG A 39 -8.55 -16.16 0.94
N ALA A 40 -7.98 -14.96 0.78
CA ALA A 40 -8.31 -13.81 1.60
C ALA A 40 -9.79 -13.42 1.46
N ILE A 41 -10.29 -13.30 0.22
CA ILE A 41 -11.69 -12.91 -0.06
C ILE A 41 -12.68 -14.00 0.37
N GLU A 42 -12.36 -15.28 0.21
CA GLU A 42 -13.20 -16.40 0.68
C GLU A 42 -13.26 -16.47 2.22
N ASN A 43 -12.30 -15.87 2.92
CA ASN A 43 -12.25 -15.78 4.37
C ASN A 43 -12.54 -14.34 4.87
N LEU A 44 -13.25 -13.52 4.08
CA LEU A 44 -13.52 -12.13 4.42
C LEU A 44 -14.27 -11.99 5.77
N ASP A 45 -15.16 -12.91 6.11
CA ASP A 45 -15.86 -12.93 7.42
C ASP A 45 -14.91 -13.06 8.62
N LYS A 46 -13.76 -13.72 8.43
CA LYS A 46 -12.73 -13.87 9.45
C LYS A 46 -11.86 -12.62 9.56
N TYR A 47 -11.53 -12.03 8.42
CA TYR A 47 -10.60 -10.91 8.33
C TYR A 47 -11.26 -9.54 8.51
N GLY A 48 -12.56 -9.42 8.24
CA GLY A 48 -13.29 -8.15 8.23
C GLY A 48 -13.08 -7.34 6.95
N ASP A 49 -11.82 -7.23 6.51
CA ASP A 49 -11.42 -6.51 5.31
C ASP A 49 -10.20 -7.14 4.62
N VAL A 50 -10.07 -6.87 3.32
CA VAL A 50 -8.96 -7.27 2.47
C VAL A 50 -8.61 -6.11 1.54
N TRP A 51 -7.34 -5.72 1.47
CA TRP A 51 -6.85 -4.64 0.61
C TRP A 51 -5.69 -5.11 -0.25
N LEU A 52 -5.77 -4.81 -1.53
CA LEU A 52 -4.69 -5.00 -2.49
C LEU A 52 -4.15 -3.64 -2.92
N SER A 53 -3.01 -3.28 -2.34
CA SER A 53 -2.34 -1.98 -2.54
C SER A 53 -1.19 -2.11 -3.53
N ASN A 54 -1.03 -1.15 -4.43
CA ASN A 54 0.08 -1.05 -5.38
C ASN A 54 1.27 -0.29 -4.76
N CYS A 55 2.48 -0.78 -4.99
CA CYS A 55 3.71 -0.12 -4.50
C CYS A 55 4.11 1.12 -5.32
N ARG A 56 3.49 1.34 -6.49
CA ARG A 56 3.65 2.53 -7.35
C ARG A 56 2.31 2.89 -7.92
N THR A 57 2.03 4.18 -7.99
CA THR A 57 0.76 4.73 -8.45
C THR A 57 0.38 4.27 -9.85
N VAL A 58 -0.89 3.90 -10.04
CA VAL A 58 -1.49 3.65 -11.35
C VAL A 58 -2.26 4.89 -11.79
N ILE A 59 -1.84 5.53 -12.87
CA ILE A 59 -2.51 6.74 -13.38
C ILE A 59 -3.80 6.33 -14.09
N THR A 60 -4.93 6.89 -13.66
CA THR A 60 -6.26 6.65 -14.26
C THR A 60 -6.96 7.99 -14.55
N PRO A 61 -8.04 8.00 -15.35
CA PRO A 61 -8.86 9.21 -15.55
C PRO A 61 -9.48 9.77 -14.26
N TYR A 62 -9.60 8.94 -13.21
CA TYR A 62 -10.18 9.31 -11.91
C TYR A 62 -9.13 9.78 -10.89
N GLY A 63 -7.85 9.72 -11.25
CA GLY A 63 -6.72 10.08 -10.39
C GLY A 63 -5.70 8.96 -10.26
N ASN A 64 -4.83 9.10 -9.26
CA ASN A 64 -3.73 8.20 -8.99
C ASN A 64 -4.22 7.01 -8.17
N CYS A 65 -4.61 5.91 -8.82
CA CYS A 65 -5.13 4.72 -8.15
C CYS A 65 -4.05 4.11 -7.23
N SER A 66 -4.44 3.88 -5.99
CA SER A 66 -3.60 3.41 -4.88
C SER A 66 -4.05 2.06 -4.30
N GLY A 67 -5.07 1.44 -4.88
CA GLY A 67 -5.47 0.07 -4.55
C GLY A 67 -6.96 -0.19 -4.68
N ILE A 68 -7.32 -1.45 -4.41
CA ILE A 68 -8.69 -1.94 -4.30
C ILE A 68 -8.86 -2.67 -2.97
N SER A 69 -10.01 -2.55 -2.32
CA SER A 69 -10.34 -3.30 -1.10
C SER A 69 -11.72 -3.94 -1.20
N CYS A 70 -11.98 -4.90 -0.31
CA CYS A 70 -13.32 -5.33 0.03
C CYS A 70 -13.45 -5.51 1.54
N MET A 71 -14.67 -5.35 2.05
CA MET A 71 -14.96 -5.48 3.47
C MET A 71 -16.38 -5.99 3.72
N VAL A 72 -16.57 -6.68 4.83
CA VAL A 72 -17.92 -6.99 5.33
C VAL A 72 -18.49 -5.74 5.98
N VAL A 73 -19.69 -5.34 5.57
CA VAL A 73 -20.46 -4.30 6.26
C VAL A 73 -21.58 -4.92 7.10
N PRO A 74 -22.16 -4.19 8.07
CA PRO A 74 -23.11 -4.75 9.03
C PRO A 74 -24.36 -5.41 8.43
N ASP A 75 -24.71 -5.12 7.18
CA ASP A 75 -25.84 -5.74 6.48
C ASP A 75 -25.51 -7.13 5.87
N GLY A 76 -24.25 -7.58 6.02
CA GLY A 76 -23.76 -8.88 5.56
C GLY A 76 -23.39 -8.93 4.07
N ASN A 77 -23.60 -7.87 3.30
CA ASN A 77 -23.21 -7.82 1.89
C ASN A 77 -21.81 -7.21 1.76
N PRO A 78 -20.84 -7.89 1.14
CA PRO A 78 -19.53 -7.29 0.94
C PRO A 78 -19.60 -6.01 0.12
N GLN A 79 -18.82 -5.01 0.53
CA GLN A 79 -18.53 -3.82 -0.24
C GLN A 79 -17.15 -3.94 -0.89
N VAL A 80 -17.01 -3.35 -2.06
CA VAL A 80 -15.74 -3.17 -2.76
C VAL A 80 -15.46 -1.67 -2.83
N ALA A 81 -14.21 -1.29 -2.64
CA ALA A 81 -13.76 0.09 -2.76
C ALA A 81 -12.53 0.21 -3.65
N VAL A 82 -12.47 1.27 -4.47
CA VAL A 82 -11.27 1.66 -5.22
C VAL A 82 -10.76 2.99 -4.69
N TYR A 83 -9.45 3.09 -4.47
CA TYR A 83 -8.82 4.23 -3.82
C TYR A 83 -7.95 5.01 -4.80
N PHE A 84 -8.02 6.33 -4.69
CA PHE A 84 -7.28 7.28 -5.50
C PHE A 84 -6.59 8.27 -4.59
N ALA A 85 -5.25 8.29 -4.64
CA ALA A 85 -4.46 9.34 -4.05
C ALA A 85 -4.71 10.65 -4.83
N MET A 86 -5.02 11.70 -4.10
CA MET A 86 -5.24 13.06 -4.62
C MET A 86 -4.28 14.02 -3.92
N THR A 87 -4.14 15.23 -4.46
CA THR A 87 -3.28 16.26 -3.86
C THR A 87 -3.67 16.62 -2.43
N ASP A 88 -4.97 16.53 -2.12
CA ASP A 88 -5.60 16.91 -0.86
C ASP A 88 -6.00 15.72 0.03
N GLY A 89 -5.78 14.47 -0.41
CA GLY A 89 -6.08 13.30 0.40
C GLY A 89 -6.32 12.02 -0.38
N LEU A 90 -7.16 11.15 0.17
CA LEU A 90 -7.56 9.90 -0.45
C LEU A 90 -9.04 9.98 -0.80
N THR A 91 -9.35 9.83 -2.08
CA THR A 91 -10.73 9.62 -2.53
C THR A 91 -10.97 8.12 -2.63
N ARG A 92 -12.12 7.66 -2.14
CA ARG A 92 -12.58 6.28 -2.40
C ARG A 92 -13.90 6.29 -3.14
N TYR A 93 -14.08 5.29 -3.98
CA TYR A 93 -15.36 4.95 -4.60
C TYR A 93 -15.79 3.61 -4.05
N VAL A 94 -17.04 3.47 -3.59
CA VAL A 94 -17.54 2.27 -2.92
C VAL A 94 -18.83 1.78 -3.56
N SER A 95 -18.97 0.47 -3.69
CA SER A 95 -20.21 -0.17 -4.12
C SER A 95 -20.37 -1.51 -3.39
N GLY A 96 -21.61 -1.92 -3.13
CA GLY A 96 -21.94 -3.14 -2.38
C GLY A 96 -22.82 -4.12 -3.14
N GLY A 97 -23.08 -5.27 -2.53
CA GLY A 97 -23.98 -6.29 -3.08
C GLY A 97 -23.30 -7.27 -4.04
N TYR A 98 -21.98 -7.44 -3.93
CA TYR A 98 -21.22 -8.35 -4.77
C TYR A 98 -21.14 -9.75 -4.18
N ARG A 99 -21.17 -10.76 -5.05
CA ARG A 99 -20.84 -12.14 -4.66
C ARG A 99 -19.33 -12.28 -4.53
N THR A 100 -18.88 -13.21 -3.69
CA THR A 100 -17.45 -13.53 -3.49
C THR A 100 -16.69 -13.73 -4.81
N ASP A 101 -17.26 -14.50 -5.75
CA ASP A 101 -16.63 -14.75 -7.06
C ASP A 101 -16.48 -13.49 -7.93
N ASP A 102 -17.41 -12.53 -7.82
CA ASP A 102 -17.33 -11.27 -8.54
C ASP A 102 -16.20 -10.40 -7.99
N ILE A 103 -16.03 -10.38 -6.66
CA ILE A 103 -14.97 -9.64 -5.98
C ILE A 103 -13.60 -10.25 -6.33
N VAL A 104 -13.49 -11.59 -6.29
CA VAL A 104 -12.25 -12.29 -6.70
C VAL A 104 -11.89 -11.92 -8.14
N ARG A 105 -12.86 -11.89 -9.06
CA ARG A 105 -12.61 -11.49 -10.46
C ARG A 105 -12.12 -10.03 -10.56
N MET A 106 -12.70 -9.11 -9.81
CA MET A 106 -12.25 -7.70 -9.78
C MET A 106 -10.81 -7.59 -9.29
N PHE A 107 -10.46 -8.28 -8.20
CA PHE A 107 -9.10 -8.28 -7.67
C PHE A 107 -8.11 -8.93 -8.64
N TYR A 108 -8.49 -10.01 -9.33
CA TYR A 108 -7.65 -10.63 -10.35
C TYR A 108 -7.39 -9.70 -11.52
N ASN A 109 -8.42 -9.03 -12.04
CA ASN A 109 -8.29 -8.06 -13.12
C ASN A 109 -7.34 -6.92 -12.70
N TYR A 110 -7.48 -6.43 -11.47
CA TYR A 110 -6.59 -5.40 -10.95
C TYR A 110 -5.15 -5.90 -10.78
N PHE A 111 -4.96 -7.09 -10.19
CA PHE A 111 -3.64 -7.68 -9.96
C PHE A 111 -2.89 -7.98 -11.27
N GLU A 112 -3.57 -8.53 -12.27
CA GLU A 112 -2.95 -8.97 -13.52
C GLU A 112 -2.81 -7.84 -14.55
N ARG A 113 -3.70 -6.84 -14.53
CA ARG A 113 -3.85 -5.87 -15.62
C ARG A 113 -3.95 -4.42 -15.16
N LEU A 114 -3.95 -4.15 -13.85
CA LEU A 114 -4.23 -2.83 -13.27
C LEU A 114 -5.61 -2.28 -13.69
N GLU A 115 -6.51 -3.18 -14.08
CA GLU A 115 -7.86 -2.85 -14.51
C GLU A 115 -8.74 -2.65 -13.29
N ILE A 116 -9.24 -1.41 -13.12
CA ILE A 116 -10.21 -1.09 -12.07
C ILE A 116 -11.64 -1.38 -12.55
N PRO A 117 -12.58 -1.70 -11.65
CA PRO A 117 -14.01 -1.74 -11.97
C PRO A 117 -14.52 -0.43 -12.58
N GLU A 118 -15.65 -0.48 -13.30
CA GLU A 118 -16.38 0.74 -13.65
C GLU A 118 -16.99 1.35 -12.38
N ILE A 119 -16.59 2.58 -12.07
CA ILE A 119 -16.88 3.27 -10.81
C ILE A 119 -17.74 4.53 -10.98
N SER A 120 -18.22 4.84 -12.19
CA SER A 120 -19.01 6.06 -12.46
C SER A 120 -20.22 6.21 -11.53
N ASP A 121 -20.84 5.09 -11.16
CA ASP A 121 -22.08 5.04 -10.38
C ASP A 121 -21.84 4.65 -8.91
N TRP A 122 -20.58 4.56 -8.47
CA TRP A 122 -20.21 4.19 -7.11
C TRP A 122 -20.30 5.38 -6.15
N GLU A 123 -20.56 5.10 -4.88
CA GLU A 123 -20.61 6.14 -3.85
C GLU A 123 -19.21 6.72 -3.61
N LYS A 124 -19.08 8.04 -3.72
CA LYS A 124 -17.81 8.74 -3.54
C LYS A 124 -17.64 9.20 -2.10
N GLY A 125 -16.54 8.80 -1.46
CA GLY A 125 -16.11 9.25 -0.13
C GLY A 125 -14.73 9.88 -0.14
N TYR A 126 -14.43 10.70 0.87
CA TYR A 126 -13.16 11.41 1.02
C TYR A 126 -12.55 11.14 2.39
N TYR A 127 -11.23 10.92 2.41
CA TYR A 127 -10.40 10.99 3.61
C TYR A 127 -9.41 12.12 3.44
N THR A 128 -9.54 13.15 4.28
CA THR A 128 -8.54 14.19 4.40
C THR A 128 -7.47 13.73 5.39
N PRO A 129 -6.17 13.74 5.01
CA PRO A 129 -5.07 13.52 5.92
C PRO A 129 -5.16 14.50 7.09
N VAL A 130 -4.89 14.02 8.30
CA VAL A 130 -4.79 14.88 9.47
C VAL A 130 -3.48 15.68 9.36
N SER A 131 -3.50 16.96 9.72
CA SER A 131 -2.31 17.82 9.63
C SER A 131 -1.14 17.19 10.38
N PRO A 132 0.11 17.28 9.88
CA PRO A 132 1.29 16.88 10.65
C PRO A 132 1.41 17.58 12.01
N ASP A 133 0.80 18.76 12.16
CA ASP A 133 0.72 19.47 13.44
C ASP A 133 -0.21 18.76 14.45
N ASP A 134 -1.26 18.12 13.95
CA ASP A 134 -2.25 17.40 14.74
C ASP A 134 -1.84 15.93 14.96
N GLU A 135 -1.10 15.35 14.01
CA GLU A 135 -0.66 13.95 14.04
C GLU A 135 0.81 13.81 13.59
N PRO A 136 1.78 14.22 14.44
CA PRO A 136 3.19 14.14 14.11
C PRO A 136 3.68 12.68 14.02
N TYR A 137 4.67 12.45 13.16
CA TYR A 137 5.33 11.15 13.07
C TYR A 137 6.15 10.86 14.32
N TYR A 138 6.03 9.64 14.82
CA TYR A 138 6.88 9.05 15.86
C TYR A 138 7.77 7.99 15.23
N LEU A 139 9.00 7.93 15.72
CA LEU A 139 9.99 6.92 15.35
C LEU A 139 10.00 5.87 16.45
N TYR A 140 10.01 4.61 16.05
CA TYR A 140 10.17 3.48 16.92
C TYR A 140 11.42 2.70 16.50
N VAL A 141 12.33 2.42 17.43
CA VAL A 141 13.52 1.60 17.18
C VAL A 141 13.53 0.44 18.17
N ASP A 142 13.47 -0.80 17.68
CA ASP A 142 13.31 -2.01 18.51
C ASP A 142 12.20 -1.89 19.59
N ASN A 143 11.09 -1.24 19.22
CA ASN A 143 9.92 -0.91 20.06
C ASN A 143 10.12 0.23 21.08
N GLU A 144 11.27 0.89 21.12
CA GLU A 144 11.42 2.14 21.87
C GLU A 144 10.85 3.33 21.10
N GLU A 145 10.04 4.15 21.76
CA GLU A 145 9.32 5.28 21.17
C GLU A 145 10.12 6.59 21.29
N TYR A 146 10.27 7.29 20.15
CA TYR A 146 10.93 8.58 20.02
C TYR A 146 9.96 9.61 19.42
N LYS A 147 9.78 10.73 20.12
CA LYS A 147 8.88 11.85 19.75
C LYS A 147 9.68 13.08 19.36
N TYR A 148 9.04 14.00 18.64
CA TYR A 148 9.66 15.27 18.19
C TYR A 148 10.93 15.04 17.35
N ILE A 149 10.82 14.07 16.46
CA ILE A 149 11.93 13.59 15.64
C ILE A 149 12.26 14.56 14.50
N THR A 150 13.50 14.52 14.09
CA THR A 150 14.04 15.19 12.91
C THR A 150 14.32 14.17 11.79
N TYR A 151 14.68 14.67 10.61
CA TYR A 151 15.13 13.81 9.53
C TYR A 151 16.42 13.07 9.90
N GLU A 152 17.31 13.74 10.63
CA GLU A 152 18.57 13.20 11.13
C GLU A 152 18.36 12.01 12.08
N ASP A 153 17.32 12.06 12.92
CA ASP A 153 16.96 10.94 13.81
C ASP A 153 16.51 9.70 13.03
N VAL A 154 15.74 9.91 11.95
CA VAL A 154 15.31 8.83 11.04
C VAL A 154 16.51 8.22 10.31
N LEU A 155 17.43 9.04 9.79
CA LEU A 155 18.65 8.55 9.16
C LEU A 155 19.53 7.77 10.14
N ALA A 156 19.71 8.28 11.35
CA ALA A 156 20.50 7.60 12.38
C ALA A 156 19.91 6.21 12.73
N ALA A 157 18.59 6.08 12.76
CA ALA A 157 17.94 4.78 12.95
C ALA A 157 18.19 3.81 11.77
N LEU A 158 18.16 4.30 10.53
CA LEU A 158 18.49 3.49 9.34
C LEU A 158 19.97 3.07 9.33
N GLU A 159 20.88 3.96 9.68
CA GLU A 159 22.31 3.64 9.83
C GLU A 159 22.57 2.61 10.94
N ASN A 160 21.80 2.68 12.04
CA ASN A 160 21.87 1.70 13.11
C ASN A 160 21.35 0.32 12.66
N LEU A 161 20.28 0.28 11.86
CA LEU A 161 19.81 -0.95 11.19
C LEU A 161 20.91 -1.54 10.31
N GLU A 162 21.56 -0.71 9.48
CA GLU A 162 22.65 -1.17 8.59
C GLU A 162 23.88 -1.67 9.34
N ALA A 163 24.21 -1.02 10.45
CA ALA A 163 25.28 -1.46 11.33
C ALA A 163 24.91 -2.68 12.20
N GLY A 164 23.67 -3.20 12.10
CA GLY A 164 23.17 -4.31 12.91
C GLY A 164 23.04 -3.98 14.41
N LYS A 165 22.88 -2.70 14.75
CA LYS A 165 22.72 -2.21 16.12
C LYS A 165 21.28 -2.22 16.59
N CYS A 166 20.34 -2.20 15.66
CA CYS A 166 18.92 -2.47 15.90
C CYS A 166 18.39 -3.40 14.80
N THR A 167 17.24 -4.00 15.05
CA THR A 167 16.60 -4.98 14.15
C THR A 167 15.33 -4.44 13.48
N LEU A 168 14.81 -3.33 13.99
CA LEU A 168 13.56 -2.72 13.58
C LEU A 168 13.63 -1.19 13.66
N MET A 169 13.11 -0.53 12.64
CA MET A 169 12.74 0.88 12.62
C MET A 169 11.31 1.01 12.09
N LEU A 170 10.45 1.74 12.80
CA LEU A 170 9.08 2.04 12.38
C LEU A 170 8.83 3.54 12.53
N LEU A 171 8.45 4.19 11.44
CA LEU A 171 7.99 5.56 11.39
C LEU A 171 6.47 5.54 11.17
N LYS A 172 5.68 6.07 12.10
CA LYS A 172 4.22 6.17 11.92
C LYS A 172 3.63 7.35 12.66
N THR A 173 2.45 7.78 12.27
CA THR A 173 1.65 8.69 13.09
C THR A 173 0.81 7.90 14.12
N PRO A 174 0.48 8.47 15.30
CA PRO A 174 -0.28 7.77 16.35
C PRO A 174 -1.58 7.09 15.93
N GLY A 175 -2.34 7.73 15.04
CA GLY A 175 -3.58 7.22 14.46
C GLY A 175 -3.38 6.48 13.14
N CYS A 176 -2.13 6.32 12.68
CA CYS A 176 -1.74 5.67 11.42
C CYS A 176 -2.41 6.25 10.16
N GLN A 177 -3.09 7.40 10.24
CA GLN A 177 -3.89 7.93 9.13
C GLN A 177 -3.01 8.47 8.00
N ASN A 178 -1.83 8.98 8.36
CA ASN A 178 -0.83 9.47 7.41
C ASN A 178 0.13 8.36 6.94
N GLY A 179 -0.10 7.12 7.40
CA GLY A 179 0.68 5.96 7.03
C GLY A 179 1.89 5.70 7.90
N TYR A 180 2.65 4.69 7.48
CA TYR A 180 3.83 4.22 8.16
C TYR A 180 4.89 3.69 7.19
N LEU A 181 6.15 3.72 7.64
CA LEU A 181 7.30 3.04 7.05
C LEU A 181 7.92 2.17 8.14
N GLU A 182 7.99 0.87 7.90
CA GLU A 182 8.68 -0.09 8.75
C GLU A 182 9.85 -0.70 7.97
N VAL A 183 11.01 -0.78 8.59
CA VAL A 183 12.21 -1.44 8.06
C VAL A 183 12.68 -2.41 9.11
N ARG A 184 12.80 -3.69 8.76
CA ARG A 184 13.33 -4.74 9.65
C ARG A 184 14.38 -5.56 8.94
N GLY A 185 15.19 -6.25 9.73
CA GLY A 185 16.19 -7.19 9.24
C GLY A 185 17.60 -6.67 9.42
N THR A 186 18.52 -7.22 8.66
CA THR A 186 19.96 -6.92 8.76
C THR A 186 20.51 -6.58 7.39
N LYS A 187 21.74 -6.06 7.36
CA LYS A 187 22.48 -5.80 6.13
C LYS A 187 22.33 -6.96 5.13
N ASP A 188 21.93 -6.60 3.90
CA ASP A 188 21.67 -7.48 2.76
C ASP A 188 20.37 -8.33 2.80
N ASP A 189 19.53 -8.21 3.85
CA ASP A 189 18.25 -8.92 3.99
C ASP A 189 17.18 -8.06 4.69
N TYR A 190 16.91 -6.87 4.13
CA TYR A 190 15.89 -5.97 4.66
C TYR A 190 14.50 -6.34 4.17
N ILE A 191 13.54 -6.27 5.09
CA ILE A 191 12.12 -6.22 4.80
C ILE A 191 11.67 -4.79 5.03
N VAL A 192 11.14 -4.16 3.97
CA VAL A 192 10.55 -2.83 4.02
C VAL A 192 9.04 -2.98 3.86
N GLU A 193 8.29 -2.46 4.82
CA GLU A 193 6.84 -2.41 4.80
C GLU A 193 6.39 -0.95 4.84
N THR A 194 5.38 -0.62 4.05
CA THR A 194 4.78 0.72 4.04
C THR A 194 3.27 0.59 3.94
N GLY A 195 2.54 1.41 4.66
CA GLY A 195 1.08 1.46 4.57
C GLY A 195 0.54 2.87 4.76
N GLY A 196 -0.70 3.12 4.32
CA GLY A 196 -1.37 4.42 4.43
C GLY A 196 -0.98 5.46 3.37
N ILE A 197 -1.47 6.69 3.52
CA ILE A 197 -1.31 7.79 2.54
C ILE A 197 0.10 8.39 2.65
N MET A 198 1.13 7.65 2.25
CA MET A 198 2.48 8.20 2.22
C MET A 198 2.60 9.27 1.14
N LYS A 199 2.45 10.55 1.53
CA LYS A 199 2.84 11.71 0.73
C LYS A 199 4.37 11.84 0.72
N LYS A 200 5.05 11.03 -0.10
CA LYS A 200 6.26 11.36 -0.86
C LYS A 200 6.85 10.09 -1.46
N GLU A 201 7.07 10.15 -2.77
CA GLU A 201 8.07 9.30 -3.43
C GLU A 201 9.40 9.48 -2.69
N ILE A 202 9.83 8.44 -1.97
CA ILE A 202 11.25 8.28 -1.68
C ILE A 202 11.84 7.87 -3.03
N GLY A 203 12.25 8.86 -3.81
CA GLY A 203 13.01 8.64 -5.02
C GLY A 203 14.29 7.91 -4.64
N TRP A 204 14.33 6.60 -4.90
CA TRP A 204 15.59 5.88 -4.94
C TRP A 204 16.34 6.42 -6.15
N CYS A 205 17.28 7.34 -5.91
CA CYS A 205 18.27 7.69 -6.92
C CYS A 205 19.07 6.42 -7.22
N SER A 206 18.89 5.90 -8.43
CA SER A 206 19.84 5.02 -9.10
C SER A 206 21.18 5.72 -9.32
#